data_AF-T1B6K2-F1
#
_entry.id   AF-T1B6K2-F1
#
_cell.length_a   1.000
_cell.length_b   1.000
_cell.length_c   1.000
_cell.angle_alpha   90.00
_cell.angle_beta   90.00
_cell.angle_gamma   90.00
#
_symmetry.space_group_name_H-M   'P 1'
#
loop_
_entity.id
_entity.type
_entity.pdbx_description
1 polymer ?
#
loop_
_entity_poly.entity_id
_entity_poly.type
_entity_poly.pdbx_seq_one_letter_code
_entity_poly.pdbx_strand_id
1 'polypeptide(L)' 'SGDPVSPVGVDLGLAHLATLSTGEEVEAPKFLRRAEVLLKRQQRKLSRKHRGSHKWHKQATRVVRCH' A
#
# COMPACT_ATOMS: atom_id res chain seq x y z
N SER A 1 -20.21 34.31 1.48
CA SER A 1 -18.74 34.33 1.61
C SER A 1 -18.28 32.89 1.60
N GLY A 2 -17.53 32.48 0.57
CA GLY A 2 -17.18 31.09 0.34
C GLY A 2 -16.10 30.64 1.31
N ASP A 3 -16.40 29.58 2.07
CA ASP A 3 -15.38 28.90 2.87
C ASP A 3 -14.32 28.30 1.93
N PRO A 4 -13.02 28.50 2.19
CA PRO A 4 -12.00 27.86 1.38
C PRO A 4 -12.11 26.35 1.57
N VAL A 5 -12.41 25.63 0.50
CA VAL A 5 -12.39 24.16 0.51
C VAL A 5 -10.95 23.75 0.76
N SER A 6 -10.66 23.39 2.02
CA SER A 6 -9.34 22.89 2.43
C SER A 6 -8.95 21.72 1.52
N PRO A 7 -7.74 21.70 0.93
CA PRO A 7 -7.32 20.61 0.08
C PRO A 7 -7.26 19.32 0.89
N VAL A 8 -8.20 18.42 0.64
CA VAL A 8 -8.22 17.08 1.23
C VAL A 8 -7.10 16.29 0.57
N GLY A 9 -6.01 16.06 1.30
CA GLY A 9 -4.97 15.12 0.89
C GLY A 9 -5.51 13.69 1.02
N VAL A 10 -5.62 12.97 -0.10
CA VAL A 10 -5.96 11.54 -0.10
C VAL A 10 -4.67 10.77 -0.34
N ASP A 11 -4.09 10.17 0.71
CA ASP A 11 -3.02 9.18 0.55
C ASP A 11 -3.65 7.80 0.33
N LEU A 12 -3.52 7.26 -0.90
CA LEU A 12 -4.02 5.93 -1.27
C LEU A 12 -3.02 4.84 -0.85
N GLY A 13 -2.52 4.91 0.38
CA GLY A 13 -1.71 3.86 0.97
C GLY A 13 -2.64 2.72 1.37
N LEU A 14 -2.50 1.53 0.76
CA LEU A 14 -3.28 0.29 0.98
C LEU A 14 -3.58 -0.14 2.44
N ALA A 15 -3.06 0.57 3.44
CA ALA A 15 -3.35 0.45 4.86
C ALA A 15 -4.52 1.35 5.33
N HIS A 16 -4.72 2.51 4.70
CA HIS A 16 -5.73 3.52 5.06
C HIS A 16 -6.44 3.97 3.78
N LEU A 17 -7.75 3.75 3.69
CA LEU A 17 -8.53 4.06 2.48
C LEU A 17 -8.46 5.57 2.15
N ALA A 18 -8.33 6.40 3.18
CA ALA A 18 -7.91 7.79 3.16
C ALA A 18 -7.60 8.21 4.61
N THR A 19 -6.53 8.96 4.85
CA THR A 19 -6.37 9.74 6.10
C THR A 19 -6.80 11.16 5.77
N LEU A 20 -7.99 11.57 6.22
CA LEU A 20 -8.46 12.93 6.03
C LEU A 20 -7.66 13.86 6.95
N SER A 21 -7.33 15.07 6.50
CA SER A 21 -6.68 16.10 7.32
C SER A 21 -7.50 16.54 8.55
N THR A 22 -8.72 16.00 8.71
CA THR A 22 -9.61 16.13 9.88
C THR A 22 -9.33 15.09 10.98
N GLY A 23 -8.43 14.13 10.75
CA GLY A 23 -8.08 13.10 11.74
C GLY A 23 -8.99 11.87 11.75
N GLU A 24 -9.94 11.77 10.82
CA GLU A 24 -10.78 10.58 10.67
C GLU A 24 -10.03 9.48 9.89
N GLU A 25 -9.89 8.32 10.53
CA GLU A 25 -9.37 7.10 9.92
C GLU A 25 -10.53 6.24 9.39
N VAL A 26 -10.61 6.03 8.08
CA VAL A 26 -11.55 5.07 7.52
C VAL A 26 -10.96 3.67 7.63
N GLU A 27 -11.59 2.79 8.41
CA GLU A 27 -11.15 1.40 8.54
C GLU A 27 -11.17 0.71 7.17
N ALA A 28 -10.03 0.12 6.79
CA ALA A 28 -9.92 -0.58 5.52
C ALA A 28 -10.76 -1.88 5.54
N PRO A 29 -11.65 -2.10 4.56
CA PRO A 29 -12.33 -3.38 4.40
C PRO A 29 -11.39 -4.58 4.54
N LYS A 30 -11.84 -5.66 5.19
CA LYS A 30 -11.02 -6.85 5.51
C LYS A 30 -10.24 -7.43 4.31
N PHE A 31 -10.74 -7.27 3.08
CA PHE A 31 -10.05 -7.71 1.86
C PHE A 31 -8.80 -6.86 1.54
N LEU A 32 -8.84 -5.54 1.78
CA LEU A 32 -7.69 -4.64 1.60
C LEU A 32 -6.59 -4.98 2.60
N ARG A 33 -6.95 -5.21 3.87
CA ARG A 33 -5.99 -5.62 4.90
C ARG A 33 -5.27 -6.93 4.55
N ARG A 34 -5.98 -7.90 3.96
CA ARG A 34 -5.37 -9.16 3.49
C ARG A 34 -4.41 -8.93 2.32
N ALA A 35 -4.80 -8.10 1.35
CA ALA A 35 -3.94 -7.74 0.22
C ALA A 35 -2.65 -7.05 0.70
N GLU A 36 -2.77 -6.15 1.66
CA GLU A 36 -1.64 -5.44 2.27
C GLU A 36 -0.66 -6.39 3.00
N VAL A 37 -1.18 -7.33 3.80
CA VAL A 37 -0.35 -8.34 4.48
C VAL A 37 0.40 -9.20 3.46
N LEU A 38 -0.26 -9.59 2.37
CA LEU A 38 0.38 -10.36 1.29
C LEU A 38 1.47 -9.53 0.61
N LEU A 39 1.19 -8.28 0.25
CA LEU A 39 2.15 -7.37 -0.36
C LEU A 39 3.38 -7.18 0.54
N LYS A 40 3.20 -6.82 1.82
CA LYS A 40 4.27 -6.69 2.81
C LYS A 40 5.11 -7.97 2.91
N ARG A 41 4.47 -9.15 2.91
CA ARG A 41 5.16 -10.44 2.93
C ARG A 41 6.00 -10.66 1.66
N GLN A 42 5.50 -10.32 0.48
CA GLN A 42 6.25 -10.46 -0.76
C GLN A 42 7.40 -9.46 -0.86
N GLN A 43 7.19 -8.20 -0.46
CA GLN A 43 8.26 -7.19 -0.40
C GLN A 43 9.38 -7.59 0.56
N ARG A 44 9.05 -8.09 1.75
CA ARG A 44 10.05 -8.60 2.72
C ARG A 44 10.82 -9.83 2.20
N LYS A 45 10.20 -10.66 1.35
CA LYS A 45 10.90 -11.75 0.66
C LYS A 45 11.81 -11.24 -0.45
N LEU A 46 11.43 -10.14 -1.11
CA LEU A 46 12.22 -9.53 -2.17
C LEU A 46 13.47 -8.85 -1.61
N SER A 47 13.35 -8.10 -0.51
CA SER A 47 14.46 -7.36 0.10
C SER A 47 15.61 -8.26 0.57
N ARG A 48 15.31 -9.50 0.97
CA ARG A 48 16.30 -10.50 1.38
C ARG A 48 17.01 -11.19 0.22
N LYS A 49 16.63 -10.94 -1.03
CA LYS A 49 17.21 -11.58 -2.21
C LYS A 49 18.26 -10.68 -2.83
N HIS A 50 19.35 -11.29 -3.32
CA HIS A 50 20.36 -10.58 -4.07
C HIS A 50 19.76 -9.97 -5.35
N ARG A 51 19.81 -8.65 -5.46
CA ARG A 51 19.28 -7.88 -6.60
C ARG A 51 19.94 -8.39 -7.89
N GLY A 52 19.15 -8.48 -8.97
CA GLY A 52 19.62 -9.00 -10.26
C GLY A 52 19.67 -10.53 -10.36
N SER A 53 19.60 -11.27 -9.24
CA SER A 53 19.52 -12.74 -9.33
C SER A 53 18.21 -13.21 -9.97
N HIS A 54 18.22 -14.38 -10.61
CA HIS A 54 17.02 -14.98 -11.18
C HIS A 54 15.90 -15.18 -10.12
N LYS A 55 16.27 -15.54 -8.88
CA LYS A 55 15.32 -15.67 -7.76
C LYS A 55 14.73 -14.31 -7.34
N TRP A 56 15.49 -13.23 -7.46
CA TRP A 56 15.01 -11.87 -7.19
C TRP A 56 13.98 -11.45 -8.23
N HIS A 57 14.25 -11.62 -9.53
CA HIS A 57 13.30 -11.30 -10.60
C HIS A 57 11.97 -12.05 -10.47
N LYS A 58 12.03 -13.37 -10.16
CA LYS A 58 10.82 -14.17 -9.88
C LYS A 58 10.01 -13.61 -8.70
N GLN A 59 10.69 -13.10 -7.66
CA GLN A 59 10.02 -12.53 -6.51
C GLN A 59 9.49 -11.11 -6.78
N ALA A 60 10.18 -10.31 -7.60
CA ALA A 60 9.71 -8.99 -8.03
C ALA A 60 8.40 -9.13 -8.82
N THR A 61 8.34 -10.12 -9.72
CA THR A 61 7.11 -10.45 -10.46
C THR A 61 5.95 -10.80 -9.52
N ARG A 62 6.21 -11.50 -8.41
CA ARG A 62 5.19 -11.81 -7.40
C ARG A 62 4.72 -10.58 -6.63
N VAL A 63 5.60 -9.59 -6.40
CA VAL A 63 5.21 -8.31 -5.80
C VAL A 63 4.31 -7.53 -6.75
N VAL A 64 4.67 -7.46 -8.03
CA VAL A 64 3.86 -6.78 -9.06
C VAL A 64 2.48 -7.41 -9.20
N ARG A 65 2.34 -8.74 -9.12
CA ARG A 65 1.04 -9.43 -9.15
C ARG A 65 0.19 -9.23 -7.89
N CYS A 66 0.75 -8.66 -6.81
CA CYS A 66 0.02 -8.28 -5.61
C CYS A 66 -0.45 -6.81 -5.66
N HIS A 67 -0.02 -6.05 -6.67
CA HIS A 67 -0.60 -4.77 -7.06
C HIS A 67 -1.69 -4.99 -8.11
#